data_AF-A0A4Q6C0E2-F1
#
_entry.id   AF-A0A4Q6C0E2-F1
#
_cell.length_a   1.000
_cell.length_b   1.000
_cell.length_c   1.000
_cell.angle_alpha   90.00
_cell.angle_beta   90.00
_cell.angle_gamma   90.00
#
_symmetry.space_group_name_H-M   'P 1'
#
loop_
_entity.id
_entity.type
_entity.pdbx_description
1 polymer ?
#
loop_
_entity_poly.entity_id
_entity_poly.type
_entity_poly.pdbx_seq_one_letter_code
_entity_poly.pdbx_strand_id
1 'polypeptide(L)'
;MQSPYEILTVGSLAFDSITSPAGKADKVLGGSVNYFSVAASFFAPVQILGVVGQDFPTAHIDWLKTRNIDTSGVQIVPGETFHWVGSYDQNLNEAKTLSTMLNVFEHFDPKLSEKHQSADYVFLANIDPVLQESVLNQVKTPKLIALDSMNFWITSKLDAVKKVMKRVDILSINEGEAFLLSGEKNLIKAADAIRKMGPTVLIVK
;
A
#
# COMPACT_ATOMS: atom_id res chain seq x y z
N MET A 1 10.36 24.59 -6.21
CA MET A 1 8.93 24.88 -6.44
C MET A 1 8.16 23.66 -5.95
N GLN A 2 7.24 23.81 -4.99
CA GLN A 2 6.36 22.69 -4.61
C GLN A 2 5.46 22.36 -5.81
N SER A 3 5.33 21.07 -6.12
CA SER A 3 4.43 20.57 -7.16
C SER A 3 3.01 21.09 -6.89
N PRO A 4 2.28 21.60 -7.90
CA PRO A 4 0.86 21.95 -7.74
C PRO A 4 -0.03 20.71 -7.59
N TYR A 5 0.53 19.51 -7.81
CA TYR A 5 -0.19 18.26 -7.78
C TYR A 5 0.06 17.51 -6.48
N GLU A 6 -1.01 16.99 -5.89
CA GLU A 6 -1.00 16.19 -4.67
C GLU A 6 -1.19 14.70 -5.00
N ILE A 7 -0.57 13.84 -4.19
CA ILE A 7 -0.73 12.38 -4.28
C ILE A 7 -1.59 11.92 -3.10
N LEU A 8 -2.74 11.31 -3.39
CA LEU A 8 -3.51 10.57 -2.40
C LEU A 8 -3.02 9.14 -2.34
N THR A 9 -2.73 8.63 -1.14
CA THR A 9 -2.43 7.21 -0.95
C THR A 9 -3.28 6.58 0.13
N VAL A 10 -3.61 5.30 -0.08
CA VAL A 10 -4.25 4.44 0.91
C VAL A 10 -3.45 3.15 1.03
N GLY A 11 -3.36 2.62 2.23
CA GLY A 11 -2.66 1.38 2.54
C GLY A 11 -2.47 1.22 4.04
N SER A 12 -1.53 0.37 4.45
CA SER A 12 -1.31 0.09 5.87
C SER A 12 -0.45 1.15 6.56
N LEU A 13 -0.92 1.60 7.73
CA LEU A 13 -0.12 2.21 8.79
C LEU A 13 0.05 1.12 9.85
N ALA A 14 1.28 0.70 10.11
CA ALA A 14 1.50 -0.57 10.78
C ALA A 14 2.69 -0.54 11.74
N PHE A 15 2.73 -1.60 12.56
CA PHE A 15 3.98 -2.09 13.12
C PHE A 15 4.46 -3.33 12.37
N ASP A 16 5.77 -3.44 12.21
CA ASP A 16 6.41 -4.63 11.66
C ASP A 16 7.33 -5.26 12.71
N SER A 17 7.29 -6.58 12.87
CA SER A 17 8.33 -7.35 13.56
C SER A 17 9.12 -8.14 12.52
N ILE A 18 10.40 -7.79 12.37
CA ILE A 18 11.25 -8.29 11.28
C ILE A 18 12.40 -9.09 11.88
N THR A 19 12.58 -10.31 11.38
CA THR A 19 13.75 -11.15 11.69
C THR A 19 14.61 -11.33 10.45
N SER A 20 15.92 -11.20 10.59
CA SER A 20 16.90 -11.49 9.54
C SER A 20 18.07 -12.28 10.15
N PRO A 21 18.99 -12.82 9.33
CA PRO A 21 20.22 -13.43 9.84
C PRO A 21 21.05 -12.50 10.73
N ALA A 22 20.94 -11.18 10.54
CA ALA A 22 21.69 -10.18 11.32
C ALA A 22 21.05 -9.83 12.66
N GLY A 23 19.78 -10.22 12.89
CA GLY A 23 19.07 -9.92 14.12
C GLY A 23 17.58 -9.70 13.93
N LYS A 24 16.95 -9.21 15.00
CA LYS A 24 15.49 -9.01 15.09
C LYS A 24 15.18 -7.58 15.53
N ALA A 25 14.15 -7.00 14.92
CA ALA A 25 13.53 -5.76 15.35
C ALA A 25 12.04 -6.02 15.58
N ASP A 26 11.51 -5.58 16.72
CA ASP A 26 10.12 -5.82 17.10
C ASP A 26 9.31 -4.52 17.10
N LYS A 27 8.11 -4.58 16.52
CA LYS A 27 7.15 -3.47 16.41
C LYS A 27 7.77 -2.14 15.95
N VAL A 28 8.60 -2.20 14.90
CA VAL A 28 9.10 -0.99 14.24
C VAL A 28 8.00 -0.34 13.41
N LEU A 29 8.08 0.98 13.19
CA LEU A 29 7.15 1.68 12.31
C LEU A 29 7.24 1.07 10.91
N GLY A 30 6.11 0.56 10.43
CA GLY A 30 5.99 -0.19 9.20
C GLY A 30 4.80 0.23 8.36
N GLY A 31 4.42 -0.61 7.41
CA GLY A 31 3.22 -0.40 6.61
C GLY A 31 3.44 0.41 5.32
N SER A 32 2.71 0.03 4.28
CA SER A 32 2.94 0.47 2.91
C SER A 32 2.78 1.98 2.72
N VAL A 33 1.84 2.60 3.44
CA VAL A 33 1.62 4.06 3.39
C VAL A 33 2.79 4.81 3.99
N ASN A 34 3.38 4.33 5.09
CA ASN A 34 4.51 5.01 5.71
C ASN A 34 5.71 5.07 4.75
N TYR A 35 6.09 3.94 4.17
CA TYR A 35 7.20 3.88 3.22
C TYR A 35 6.94 4.73 1.97
N PHE A 36 5.78 4.58 1.34
CA PHE A 36 5.45 5.34 0.14
C PHE A 36 5.41 6.83 0.42
N SER A 37 4.70 7.26 1.47
CA SER A 37 4.49 8.69 1.74
C SER A 37 5.77 9.41 2.09
N VAL A 38 6.66 8.76 2.84
CA VAL A 38 7.99 9.33 3.14
C VAL A 38 8.78 9.48 1.84
N ALA A 39 8.85 8.45 0.98
CA ALA A 39 9.58 8.54 -0.28
C ALA A 39 8.99 9.59 -1.24
N ALA A 40 7.66 9.61 -1.39
CA ALA A 40 6.96 10.54 -2.28
C ALA A 40 7.02 11.99 -1.79
N SER A 41 7.10 12.23 -0.47
CA SER A 41 7.16 13.58 0.12
C SER A 41 8.39 14.40 -0.31
N PHE A 42 9.45 13.74 -0.79
CA PHE A 42 10.60 14.43 -1.39
C PHE A 42 10.29 15.09 -2.74
N PHE A 43 9.20 14.68 -3.39
CA PHE A 43 8.86 15.08 -4.76
C PHE A 43 7.54 15.84 -4.87
N ALA A 44 6.54 15.49 -4.04
CA ALA A 44 5.21 16.10 -4.09
C ALA A 44 4.53 16.08 -2.71
N PRO A 45 3.55 16.98 -2.47
CA PRO A 45 2.66 16.85 -1.32
C PRO A 45 1.90 15.52 -1.34
N VAL A 46 1.79 14.87 -0.18
CA VAL A 46 1.14 13.57 -0.02
C VAL A 46 -0.01 13.69 0.98
N GLN A 47 -1.16 13.11 0.64
CA GLN A 47 -2.30 12.94 1.52
C GLN A 47 -2.48 11.45 1.80
N ILE A 48 -2.63 11.08 3.07
CA ILE A 48 -2.74 9.66 3.45
C ILE A 48 -4.11 9.33 4.01
N LEU A 49 -4.63 8.18 3.60
CA LEU A 49 -5.81 7.53 4.17
C LEU A 49 -5.36 6.27 4.91
N GLY A 50 -5.84 6.11 6.13
CA GLY A 50 -5.55 4.92 6.92
C GLY A 50 -6.30 4.89 8.23
N VAL A 51 -6.16 3.78 8.94
CA VAL A 51 -6.66 3.63 10.31
C VAL A 51 -5.55 3.07 11.18
N VAL A 52 -5.50 3.51 12.43
CA VAL A 52 -4.61 2.97 13.45
C VAL A 52 -5.38 2.77 14.75
N GLY A 53 -4.88 1.87 15.59
CA GLY A 53 -5.41 1.64 16.92
C GLY A 53 -5.00 2.74 17.90
N GLN A 54 -5.55 2.68 19.11
CA GLN A 54 -5.18 3.58 20.21
C GLN A 54 -3.74 3.34 20.70
N ASP A 55 -3.16 2.20 20.34
CA ASP A 55 -1.78 1.82 20.61
C ASP A 55 -0.76 2.54 19.70
N PHE A 56 -1.19 3.23 18.64
CA PHE A 56 -0.28 3.92 17.73
C PHE A 56 0.22 5.24 18.32
N PRO A 57 1.55 5.40 18.54
CA PRO A 57 2.10 6.62 19.08
C PRO A 57 1.78 7.85 18.22
N THR A 58 1.21 8.87 18.84
CA THR A 58 0.96 10.17 18.20
C THR A 58 2.23 10.78 17.61
N ALA A 59 3.40 10.50 18.23
CA ALA A 59 4.71 10.91 17.74
C ALA A 59 5.01 10.44 16.31
N HIS A 60 4.50 9.28 15.87
CA HIS A 60 4.65 8.83 14.48
C HIS A 60 3.82 9.67 13.51
N ILE A 61 2.57 9.99 13.89
CA ILE A 61 1.70 10.86 13.10
C ILE A 61 2.31 12.26 12.99
N ASP A 62 2.81 12.81 14.10
CA ASP A 62 3.44 14.13 14.11
C ASP A 62 4.74 14.15 13.30
N TRP A 63 5.52 13.07 13.35
CA TRP A 63 6.72 12.92 12.51
C TRP A 63 6.39 12.91 11.01
N LEU A 64 5.27 12.31 10.58
CA LEU A 64 4.81 12.39 9.19
C LEU A 64 4.46 13.83 8.80
N LYS A 65 3.77 14.58 9.68
CA LYS A 65 3.45 16.00 9.43
C LYS A 65 4.69 16.85 9.23
N THR A 66 5.79 16.58 9.94
CA THR A 66 7.07 17.32 9.73
C THR A 66 7.65 17.15 8.32
N ARG A 67 7.18 16.16 7.56
CA ARG A 67 7.54 15.91 6.15
C ARG A 67 6.51 16.45 5.16
N ASN A 68 5.63 17.35 5.62
CA ASN A 68 4.57 17.92 4.79
C ASN A 68 3.61 16.86 4.22
N ILE A 69 3.40 15.78 4.97
CA ILE A 69 2.41 14.74 4.68
C ILE A 69 1.11 15.11 5.42
N ASP A 70 0.01 15.21 4.68
CA ASP A 70 -1.31 15.45 5.23
C ASP A 70 -1.89 14.16 5.81
N THR A 71 -2.03 14.14 7.13
CA THR A 71 -2.56 13.01 7.90
C THR A 71 -4.03 13.20 8.29
N SER A 72 -4.76 14.15 7.71
CA SER A 72 -6.17 14.41 8.03
C SER A 72 -7.10 13.25 7.66
N GLY A 73 -6.64 12.35 6.79
CA GLY A 73 -7.32 11.10 6.42
C GLY A 73 -7.02 9.90 7.34
N VAL A 74 -6.23 10.07 8.41
CA VAL A 74 -5.92 8.99 9.36
C VAL A 74 -6.97 8.95 10.48
N GLN A 75 -7.61 7.80 10.64
CA GLN A 75 -8.54 7.53 11.73
C GLN A 75 -7.80 6.85 12.89
N ILE A 76 -8.07 7.29 14.13
CA ILE A 76 -7.63 6.61 15.34
C ILE A 76 -8.88 6.02 15.98
N VAL A 77 -8.94 4.70 16.12
CA VAL A 77 -10.13 3.97 16.61
C VAL A 77 -9.77 3.04 17.75
N PRO A 78 -10.73 2.65 18.61
CA PRO A 78 -10.49 1.63 19.64
C PRO A 78 -9.99 0.31 19.03
N GLY A 79 -8.95 -0.28 19.62
CA GLY A 79 -8.31 -1.50 19.14
C GLY A 79 -6.80 -1.36 18.93
N GLU A 80 -6.18 -2.40 18.38
CA GLU A 80 -4.75 -2.46 18.07
C GLU A 80 -4.46 -2.07 16.61
N THR A 81 -3.29 -1.51 16.36
CA THR A 81 -2.82 -1.19 15.01
C THR A 81 -2.48 -2.47 14.25
N PHE A 82 -2.61 -2.46 12.92
CA PHE A 82 -2.15 -3.58 12.09
C PHE A 82 -0.71 -3.94 12.42
N HIS A 83 -0.45 -5.23 12.57
CA HIS A 83 0.87 -5.76 12.88
C HIS A 83 1.21 -6.89 11.91
N TRP A 84 2.33 -6.73 11.21
CA TRP A 84 2.91 -7.77 10.37
C TRP A 84 4.17 -8.34 11.00
N VAL A 85 4.33 -9.66 10.92
CA VAL A 85 5.52 -10.36 11.38
C VAL A 85 6.14 -11.06 10.18
N GLY A 86 7.38 -10.71 9.88
CA GLY A 86 8.09 -11.23 8.72
C GLY A 86 9.51 -11.67 9.04
N SER A 87 10.03 -12.53 8.18
CA SER A 87 11.43 -12.94 8.23
C SER A 87 12.07 -12.94 6.86
N TYR A 88 13.34 -12.57 6.80
CA TYR A 88 14.19 -12.74 5.63
C TYR A 88 15.12 -13.94 5.83
N ASP A 89 15.40 -14.65 4.74
CA ASP A 89 16.46 -15.66 4.74
C ASP A 89 17.83 -15.03 4.38
N GLN A 90 18.84 -15.86 4.12
CA GLN A 90 20.22 -15.42 3.85
C GLN A 90 20.36 -14.57 2.58
N ASN A 91 19.45 -14.70 1.61
CA ASN A 91 19.49 -13.91 0.38
C ASN A 91 18.95 -12.48 0.57
N LEU A 92 18.29 -12.20 1.71
CA LEU A 92 17.67 -10.91 2.06
C LEU A 92 16.76 -10.32 0.96
N ASN A 93 16.21 -11.16 0.09
CA ASN A 93 15.43 -10.73 -1.07
C ASN A 93 13.93 -10.80 -0.79
N GLU A 94 13.43 -12.01 -0.51
CA GLU A 94 12.01 -12.23 -0.29
C GLU A 94 11.68 -12.31 1.21
N ALA A 95 10.70 -11.52 1.62
CA ALA A 95 10.13 -11.62 2.96
C ALA A 95 9.15 -12.80 3.05
N LYS A 96 9.34 -13.66 4.05
CA LYS A 96 8.37 -14.67 4.45
C LYS A 96 7.44 -14.08 5.49
N THR A 97 6.16 -14.02 5.18
CA THR A 97 5.13 -13.63 6.14
C THR A 97 4.91 -14.76 7.14
N LEU A 98 5.13 -14.47 8.42
CA LEU A 98 4.93 -15.41 9.53
C LEU A 98 3.58 -15.19 10.21
N SER A 99 3.13 -13.93 10.30
CA SER A 99 1.82 -13.58 10.84
C SER A 99 1.35 -12.24 10.29
N THR A 100 0.04 -12.11 10.11
CA THR A 100 -0.63 -10.86 9.75
C THR A 100 -1.82 -10.68 10.67
N MET A 101 -1.80 -9.61 11.46
CA MET A 101 -2.88 -9.22 12.36
C MET A 101 -3.54 -7.98 11.77
N LEU A 102 -4.70 -8.15 11.13
CA LEU A 102 -5.43 -7.05 10.48
C LEU A 102 -5.89 -6.00 11.50
N ASN A 103 -6.33 -6.44 12.68
CA ASN A 103 -6.79 -5.60 13.78
C ASN A 103 -7.78 -4.53 13.30
N VAL A 104 -7.59 -3.25 13.65
CA VAL A 104 -8.50 -2.16 13.24
C VAL A 104 -8.73 -2.05 11.73
N PHE A 105 -7.84 -2.59 10.91
CA PHE A 105 -8.04 -2.61 9.45
C PHE A 105 -9.15 -3.56 9.00
N GLU A 106 -9.50 -4.59 9.76
CA GLU A 106 -10.54 -5.55 9.39
C GLU A 106 -11.91 -4.88 9.18
N HIS A 107 -12.14 -3.78 9.90
CA HIS A 107 -13.40 -3.02 9.86
C HIS A 107 -13.23 -1.62 9.27
N PHE A 108 -12.11 -1.36 8.59
CA PHE A 108 -11.83 -0.04 8.05
C PHE A 108 -12.70 0.25 6.81
N ASP A 109 -13.48 1.33 6.89
CA ASP A 109 -14.29 1.86 5.78
C ASP A 109 -13.87 3.32 5.51
N PRO A 110 -12.93 3.57 4.58
CA PRO A 110 -12.42 4.91 4.32
C PRO A 110 -13.51 5.80 3.72
N LYS A 111 -13.74 6.96 4.34
CA LYS A 111 -14.58 8.05 3.81
C LYS A 111 -13.72 9.22 3.38
N LEU A 112 -13.66 9.51 2.09
CA LEU A 112 -12.84 10.59 1.56
C LEU A 112 -13.53 11.94 1.78
N SER A 113 -12.78 12.92 2.31
CA SER A 113 -13.19 14.33 2.32
C SER A 113 -13.22 14.90 0.90
N GLU A 114 -13.84 16.06 0.70
CA GLU A 114 -13.84 16.73 -0.62
C GLU A 114 -12.43 16.94 -1.16
N LYS A 115 -11.48 17.29 -0.29
CA LYS A 115 -10.05 17.45 -0.61
C LYS A 115 -9.45 16.16 -1.14
N HIS A 116 -9.68 15.03 -0.46
CA HIS A 116 -9.16 13.73 -0.89
C HIS A 116 -9.79 13.29 -2.23
N GLN A 117 -11.08 13.54 -2.43
CA GLN A 117 -11.79 13.16 -3.66
C GLN A 117 -11.28 13.90 -4.91
N SER A 118 -10.67 15.07 -4.75
CA SER A 118 -10.11 15.89 -5.84
C SER A 118 -8.63 15.63 -6.15
N ALA A 119 -8.00 14.61 -5.55
CA ALA A 119 -6.59 14.33 -5.78
C ALA A 119 -6.30 13.98 -7.26
N ASP A 120 -5.24 14.58 -7.81
CA ASP A 120 -4.80 14.37 -9.19
C ASP A 120 -4.14 12.99 -9.38
N TYR A 121 -3.41 12.52 -8.38
CA TYR A 121 -2.66 11.28 -8.43
C TYR A 121 -3.09 10.37 -7.29
N VAL A 122 -3.31 9.09 -7.59
CA VAL A 122 -3.71 8.10 -6.59
C VAL A 122 -2.69 6.96 -6.58
N PHE A 123 -2.15 6.66 -5.41
CA PHE A 123 -1.35 5.47 -5.17
C PHE A 123 -2.06 4.53 -4.20
N LEU A 124 -2.62 3.46 -4.75
CA LEU A 124 -3.20 2.36 -4.00
C LEU A 124 -2.06 1.48 -3.49
N ALA A 125 -1.50 1.84 -2.33
CA ALA A 125 -0.45 1.06 -1.70
C ALA A 125 -1.00 -0.29 -1.22
N ASN A 126 -0.11 -1.23 -0.94
CA ASN A 126 -0.48 -2.59 -0.55
C ASN A 126 -1.45 -2.60 0.67
N ILE A 127 -2.67 -3.10 0.44
CA ILE A 127 -3.74 -3.38 1.40
C ILE A 127 -4.82 -4.24 0.72
N ASP A 128 -5.89 -4.57 1.44
CA ASP A 128 -7.04 -5.32 0.90
C ASP A 128 -7.55 -4.72 -0.41
N PRO A 129 -7.60 -5.48 -1.52
CA PRO A 129 -8.05 -4.97 -2.81
C PRO A 129 -9.51 -4.46 -2.79
N VAL A 130 -10.37 -4.96 -1.90
CA VAL A 130 -11.73 -4.44 -1.75
C VAL A 130 -11.69 -3.00 -1.21
N LEU A 131 -10.75 -2.71 -0.31
CA LEU A 131 -10.55 -1.38 0.25
C LEU A 131 -9.91 -0.44 -0.77
N GLN A 132 -8.92 -0.92 -1.53
CA GLN A 132 -8.34 -0.19 -2.66
C GLN A 132 -9.44 0.22 -3.67
N GLU A 133 -10.35 -0.70 -3.99
CA GLU A 133 -11.49 -0.41 -4.87
C GLU A 133 -12.46 0.62 -4.27
N SER A 134 -12.76 0.51 -2.96
CA SER A 134 -13.65 1.44 -2.26
C SER A 134 -13.13 2.87 -2.28
N VAL A 135 -11.82 3.08 -2.10
CA VAL A 135 -11.19 4.40 -2.25
C VAL A 135 -11.30 4.89 -3.69
N LEU A 136 -10.99 4.02 -4.66
CA LEU A 136 -11.04 4.39 -6.07
C LEU A 136 -12.45 4.80 -6.54
N ASN A 137 -13.50 4.23 -5.95
CA ASN A 137 -14.89 4.63 -6.22
C ASN A 137 -15.25 6.05 -5.75
N GLN A 138 -14.48 6.60 -4.82
CA GLN A 138 -14.75 7.91 -4.23
C GLN A 138 -13.92 9.03 -4.88
N VAL A 139 -12.82 8.71 -5.57
CA VAL A 139 -11.99 9.71 -6.28
C VAL A 139 -12.67 10.12 -7.59
N LYS A 140 -12.77 11.41 -7.87
CA LYS A 140 -13.58 11.95 -8.98
C LYS A 140 -12.89 11.88 -10.34
N THR A 141 -11.71 12.48 -10.47
CA THR A 141 -11.03 12.66 -11.76
C THR A 141 -9.50 12.52 -11.61
N PRO A 142 -8.99 11.34 -11.21
CA PRO A 142 -7.55 11.15 -11.12
C PRO A 142 -6.93 11.19 -12.53
N LYS A 143 -5.76 11.82 -12.65
CA LYS A 143 -4.94 11.85 -13.87
C LYS A 143 -4.11 10.59 -14.04
N LEU A 144 -3.77 9.94 -12.93
CA LEU A 144 -2.98 8.71 -12.91
C LEU A 144 -3.28 7.92 -11.64
N ILE A 145 -3.50 6.62 -11.78
CA ILE A 145 -3.70 5.68 -10.70
C ILE A 145 -2.62 4.60 -10.76
N ALA A 146 -1.88 4.46 -9.68
CA ALA A 146 -0.88 3.41 -9.51
C ALA A 146 -1.29 2.46 -8.38
N LEU A 147 -0.90 1.20 -8.51
CA LEU A 147 -1.26 0.10 -7.61
C LEU A 147 -0.03 -0.71 -7.21
N ASP A 148 0.04 -1.04 -5.93
CA ASP A 148 0.91 -2.09 -5.38
C ASP A 148 0.02 -3.15 -4.67
N SER A 149 0.54 -4.36 -4.52
CA SER A 149 -0.16 -5.47 -3.88
C SER A 149 0.84 -6.31 -3.07
N MET A 150 0.44 -7.51 -2.65
CA MET A 150 1.35 -8.49 -2.08
C MET A 150 0.86 -9.91 -2.36
N ASN A 151 1.77 -10.88 -2.24
CA ASN A 151 1.48 -12.31 -2.33
C ASN A 151 0.25 -12.75 -1.51
N PHE A 152 0.03 -12.20 -0.31
CA PHE A 152 -1.14 -12.52 0.53
C PHE A 152 -2.46 -12.20 -0.17
N TRP A 153 -2.60 -11.04 -0.80
CA TRP A 153 -3.84 -10.67 -1.51
C TRP A 153 -3.96 -11.39 -2.85
N ILE A 154 -2.86 -11.62 -3.56
CA ILE A 154 -2.86 -12.36 -4.83
C ILE A 154 -3.28 -13.81 -4.61
N THR A 155 -2.86 -14.44 -3.51
CA THR A 155 -3.26 -15.82 -3.18
C THR A 155 -4.67 -15.91 -2.58
N SER A 156 -5.05 -14.99 -1.68
CA SER A 156 -6.31 -15.08 -0.94
C SER A 156 -7.51 -14.43 -1.63
N LYS A 157 -7.29 -13.40 -2.46
CA LYS A 157 -8.34 -12.55 -3.05
C LYS A 157 -8.03 -12.18 -4.51
N LEU A 158 -7.56 -13.15 -5.31
CA LEU A 158 -7.11 -12.94 -6.69
C LEU A 158 -8.13 -12.17 -7.56
N ASP A 159 -9.41 -12.51 -7.49
CA ASP A 159 -10.44 -11.87 -8.29
C ASP A 159 -10.64 -10.40 -7.93
N ALA A 160 -10.54 -10.05 -6.64
CA ALA A 160 -10.59 -8.67 -6.19
C ALA A 160 -9.35 -7.88 -6.65
N VAL A 161 -8.16 -8.48 -6.58
CA VAL A 161 -6.93 -7.87 -7.12
C VAL A 161 -7.09 -7.58 -8.61
N LYS A 162 -7.53 -8.56 -9.41
CA LYS A 162 -7.78 -8.39 -10.84
C LYS A 162 -8.85 -7.33 -11.13
N LYS A 163 -9.85 -7.18 -10.26
CA LYS A 163 -10.90 -6.16 -10.40
C LYS A 163 -10.33 -4.75 -10.24
N VAL A 164 -9.49 -4.51 -9.24
CA VAL A 164 -8.80 -3.22 -9.05
C VAL A 164 -7.85 -2.95 -10.21
N MET A 165 -7.05 -3.94 -10.62
CA MET A 165 -6.08 -3.82 -11.72
C MET A 165 -6.68 -3.34 -13.05
N LYS A 166 -7.94 -3.67 -13.34
CA LYS A 166 -8.64 -3.19 -14.54
C LYS A 166 -8.87 -1.67 -14.58
N ARG A 167 -8.68 -1.00 -13.44
CA ARG A 167 -8.99 0.42 -13.25
C ARG A 167 -7.77 1.27 -12.93
N VAL A 168 -6.56 0.71 -13.05
CA VAL A 168 -5.32 1.43 -12.74
C VAL A 168 -4.45 1.55 -13.98
N ASP A 169 -3.66 2.61 -14.04
CA ASP A 169 -2.75 2.87 -15.16
C ASP A 169 -1.43 2.12 -14.99
N ILE A 170 -0.94 2.07 -13.75
CA ILE A 170 0.36 1.49 -13.40
C ILE A 170 0.17 0.41 -12.33
N LEU A 171 0.72 -0.76 -12.59
CA LEU A 171 0.93 -1.79 -11.56
C LEU A 171 2.42 -1.89 -11.26
N SER A 172 2.80 -1.84 -9.98
CA SER A 172 4.17 -2.06 -9.52
C SER A 172 4.18 -3.25 -8.56
N ILE A 173 4.88 -4.32 -8.90
CA ILE A 173 4.98 -5.55 -8.11
C ILE A 173 6.39 -6.13 -8.21
N ASN A 174 6.78 -7.06 -7.33
CA ASN A 174 8.05 -7.79 -7.48
C ASN A 174 7.94 -8.97 -8.44
N GLU A 175 9.07 -9.59 -8.77
CA GLU A 175 9.13 -10.75 -9.68
C GLU A 175 8.29 -11.94 -9.19
N GLY A 176 8.35 -12.27 -7.90
CA GLY A 176 7.56 -13.38 -7.32
C GLY A 176 6.06 -13.17 -7.44
N GLU A 177 5.60 -11.94 -7.20
CA GLU A 177 4.20 -11.52 -7.40
C GLU A 177 3.80 -11.56 -8.86
N ALA A 178 4.69 -11.19 -9.78
CA ALA A 178 4.43 -11.26 -11.21
C ALA A 178 4.22 -12.72 -11.67
N PHE A 179 5.06 -13.65 -11.20
CA PHE A 179 4.86 -15.08 -11.47
C PHE A 179 3.57 -15.61 -10.85
N LEU A 180 3.29 -15.24 -9.60
CA LEU A 180 2.07 -15.68 -8.91
C LEU A 180 0.80 -15.18 -9.60
N LEU A 181 0.79 -13.91 -10.02
CA LEU A 181 -0.36 -13.26 -10.66
C LEU A 181 -0.60 -13.78 -12.09
N SER A 182 0.47 -14.04 -12.84
CA SER A 182 0.39 -14.50 -14.23
C SER A 182 0.23 -16.02 -14.37
N GLY A 183 0.75 -16.80 -13.42
CA GLY A 183 0.91 -18.25 -13.55
C GLY A 183 2.07 -18.67 -14.48
N GLU A 184 2.84 -17.71 -15.01
CA GLU A 184 3.95 -17.95 -15.92
C GLU A 184 5.27 -18.09 -15.14
N LYS A 185 6.25 -18.77 -15.75
CA LYS A 185 7.62 -18.92 -15.20
C LYS A 185 8.66 -18.08 -15.93
N ASN A 186 8.24 -17.32 -16.94
CA ASN A 186 9.10 -16.45 -17.72
C ASN A 186 8.61 -15.03 -17.56
N LEU A 187 9.52 -14.12 -17.17
CA LEU A 187 9.14 -12.76 -16.80
C LEU A 187 8.52 -11.97 -17.96
N ILE A 188 9.01 -12.16 -19.19
CA ILE A 188 8.44 -11.49 -20.37
C ILE A 188 7.01 -11.98 -20.62
N LYS A 189 6.76 -13.29 -20.55
CA LYS A 189 5.40 -13.85 -20.67
C LYS A 189 4.49 -13.40 -19.53
N ALA A 190 5.01 -13.36 -18.31
CA ALA A 190 4.29 -12.87 -17.14
C ALA A 190 3.85 -11.42 -17.35
N ALA A 191 4.77 -10.56 -17.83
CA ALA A 191 4.48 -9.17 -18.11
C ALA A 191 3.40 -9.00 -19.19
N ASP A 192 3.47 -9.75 -20.28
CA ASP A 192 2.46 -9.74 -21.34
C ASP A 192 1.08 -10.21 -20.84
N ALA A 193 1.05 -11.23 -19.98
CA ALA A 193 -0.18 -11.74 -19.38
C ALA A 193 -0.81 -10.70 -18.44
N ILE A 194 -0.01 -10.07 -17.58
CA ILE A 194 -0.47 -9.10 -16.58
C ILE A 194 -0.98 -7.82 -17.22
N ARG A 195 -0.31 -7.29 -18.25
CA ARG A 195 -0.78 -6.09 -18.97
C ARG A 195 -2.16 -6.32 -19.62
N LYS A 196 -2.44 -7.55 -20.08
CA LYS A 196 -3.79 -7.92 -20.59
C LYS A 196 -4.86 -7.96 -19.51
N MET A 197 -4.50 -7.93 -18.23
CA MET A 197 -5.46 -7.93 -17.12
C MET A 197 -5.99 -6.52 -16.81
N GLY A 198 -5.42 -5.46 -17.37
CA GLY A 198 -5.84 -4.09 -17.07
C GLY A 198 -4.75 -3.02 -17.21
N PRO A 199 -3.65 -3.09 -16.45
CA PRO A 199 -2.72 -1.98 -16.32
C PRO A 199 -1.99 -1.70 -17.65
N THR A 200 -1.94 -0.43 -18.02
CA THR A 200 -1.25 0.04 -19.23
C THR A 200 0.27 -0.15 -19.09
N VAL A 201 0.79 0.16 -17.91
CA VAL A 201 2.19 0.06 -17.52
C VAL A 201 2.33 -0.95 -16.39
N LEU A 202 3.29 -1.87 -16.55
CA LEU A 202 3.74 -2.78 -15.51
C LEU A 202 5.20 -2.45 -15.16
N ILE A 203 5.46 -2.29 -13.87
CA ILE A 203 6.80 -2.17 -13.30
C ILE A 203 7.05 -3.44 -12.49
N VAL A 204 8.12 -4.17 -12.82
CA VAL A 204 8.59 -5.30 -12.02
C VAL A 204 9.89 -4.89 -11.35
N LYS A 205 9.92 -4.93 -10.01
CA LYS A 205 11.05 -4.52 -9.15
C LYS A 205 11.79 -5.70 -8.55
#